data_AF-A0A0J6SHY9-F1
#
_entry.id   AF-A0A0J6SHY9-F1
#
_cell.length_a   1.000
_cell.length_b   1.000
_cell.length_c   1.000
_cell.angle_alpha   90.00
_cell.angle_beta   90.00
_cell.angle_gamma   90.00
#
_symmetry.space_group_name_H-M   'P 1'
#
loop_
_entity.id
_entity.type
_entity.pdbx_description
1 polymer ?
#
loop_
_entity_poly.entity_id
_entity_poly.type
_entity_poly.pdbx_seq_one_letter_code
_entity_poly.pdbx_strand_id
1 'polypeptide(L)'
;MAEDDPRFEALGVPPDAQEHGGIEVLRAAVVDGAVSFALRRSFEDPATWGRLLIDLARQAARVYARETEISEEEAFARIRAGMEAESLDPESFN
;
A
#
# COMPACT_ATOMS: atom_id res chain seq x y z
N MET A 1 -29.64 21.53 -7.74
CA MET A 1 -28.21 21.58 -7.42
C MET A 1 -27.69 20.20 -7.75
N ALA A 2 -26.78 20.07 -8.72
CA ALA A 2 -26.12 18.77 -8.91
C ALA A 2 -25.27 18.54 -7.66
N GLU A 3 -25.55 17.47 -6.93
CA GLU A 3 -24.64 16.97 -5.90
C GLU A 3 -23.29 16.69 -6.59
N ASP A 4 -22.21 17.22 -6.03
CA ASP A 4 -20.85 16.94 -6.50
C ASP A 4 -20.62 15.45 -6.23
N ASP A 5 -20.61 14.64 -7.29
CA ASP A 5 -20.38 13.19 -7.20
C ASP A 5 -19.00 12.97 -6.55
N PRO A 6 -18.84 12.03 -5.59
CA PRO A 6 -17.58 11.88 -4.88
C PRO A 6 -16.45 11.58 -5.86
N ARG A 7 -15.48 12.49 -5.95
CA ARG A 7 -14.36 12.39 -6.87
C ARG A 7 -13.26 11.51 -6.29
N PHE A 8 -12.96 10.40 -6.96
CA PHE A 8 -11.81 9.56 -6.61
C PHE A 8 -10.50 10.20 -7.07
N GLU A 9 -9.54 10.36 -6.14
CA GLU A 9 -8.21 10.91 -6.42
C GLU A 9 -7.21 9.78 -6.67
N ALA A 10 -7.08 9.38 -7.94
CA ALA A 10 -6.20 8.30 -8.34
C ALA A 10 -4.72 8.73 -8.42
N LEU A 11 -3.81 7.84 -8.03
CA LEU A 11 -2.39 7.99 -8.32
C LEU A 11 -2.13 7.95 -9.84
N GLY A 12 -1.08 8.65 -10.27
CA GLY A 12 -0.57 8.53 -11.63
C GLY A 12 0.08 7.16 -11.88
N VAL A 13 0.04 6.70 -13.13
CA VAL A 13 0.76 5.49 -13.54
C VAL A 13 2.27 5.71 -13.34
N PRO A 14 3.02 4.76 -12.77
CA PRO A 14 4.48 4.86 -12.65
C PRO A 14 5.16 5.16 -14.00
N PRO A 15 6.19 6.03 -14.07
CA PRO A 15 6.82 6.42 -15.33
C PRO A 15 7.32 5.23 -16.16
N ASP A 16 7.96 4.26 -15.52
CA ASP A 16 8.44 3.04 -16.16
C ASP A 16 7.30 2.23 -16.79
N ALA A 17 6.15 2.14 -16.12
CA ALA A 17 4.95 1.50 -16.65
C ALA A 17 4.29 2.31 -17.79
N GLN A 18 4.44 3.64 -17.81
CA GLN A 18 4.02 4.46 -18.95
C GLN A 18 4.92 4.24 -20.17
N GLU A 19 6.23 4.14 -19.95
CA GLU A 19 7.25 4.01 -21.01
C GLU A 19 7.32 2.61 -21.60
N HIS A 20 7.20 1.58 -20.77
CA HIS A 20 7.42 0.18 -21.16
C HIS A 20 6.17 -0.68 -21.10
N GLY A 21 5.05 -0.14 -20.62
CA GLY A 21 3.88 -0.92 -20.27
C GLY A 21 4.07 -1.68 -18.96
N GLY A 22 3.02 -2.37 -18.52
CA GLY A 22 3.03 -3.13 -17.27
C GLY A 22 1.65 -3.65 -16.91
N ILE A 23 1.57 -4.38 -15.80
CA ILE A 23 0.30 -4.83 -15.23
C ILE A 23 0.14 -4.27 -13.82
N GLU A 24 -0.99 -3.62 -13.55
CA GLU A 24 -1.35 -3.25 -12.18
C GLU A 24 -1.71 -4.52 -11.40
N VAL A 25 -0.98 -4.76 -10.31
CA VAL A 25 -1.12 -5.97 -9.48
C VAL A 25 -2.00 -5.73 -8.24
N LEU A 26 -1.99 -4.50 -7.73
CA LEU A 26 -2.67 -4.07 -6.51
C LEU A 26 -3.09 -2.60 -6.67
N ARG A 27 -4.32 -2.30 -6.24
CA ARG A 27 -4.78 -0.93 -5.97
C ARG A 27 -5.40 -0.89 -4.58
N ALA A 28 -5.03 0.11 -3.79
CA ALA A 28 -5.59 0.36 -2.47
C ALA A 28 -6.14 1.79 -2.42
N ALA A 29 -7.32 1.96 -1.83
CA ALA A 29 -7.99 3.26 -1.71
C ALA A 29 -8.61 3.40 -0.31
N VAL A 30 -8.50 4.60 0.28
CA VAL A 30 -9.25 4.91 1.51
C VAL A 30 -10.65 5.37 1.10
N VAL A 31 -11.67 4.64 1.54
CA VAL A 31 -13.08 4.92 1.27
C VAL A 31 -13.83 4.77 2.59
N ASP A 32 -14.57 5.81 3.01
CA ASP A 32 -15.36 5.82 4.24
C ASP A 32 -14.59 5.38 5.51
N GLY A 33 -13.30 5.74 5.60
CA GLY A 33 -12.44 5.41 6.74
C GLY A 33 -11.86 3.99 6.75
N ALA A 34 -12.15 3.18 5.74
CA ALA A 34 -11.59 1.85 5.55
C ALA A 34 -10.71 1.79 4.29
N VAL A 35 -9.84 0.78 4.20
CA VAL A 35 -9.04 0.52 2.99
C VAL A 35 -9.76 -0.50 2.11
N SER A 36 -10.09 -0.11 0.89
CA SER A 36 -10.61 -1.00 -0.16
C SER A 36 -9.49 -1.45 -1.10
N PHE A 37 -9.50 -2.72 -1.47
CA PHE A 37 -8.45 -3.34 -2.29
C PHE A 37 -9.00 -3.94 -3.58
N ALA A 38 -8.27 -3.75 -4.68
CA ALA A 38 -8.42 -4.52 -5.91
C ALA A 38 -7.11 -5.26 -6.22
N LEU A 39 -7.21 -6.55 -6.48
CA LEU A 39 -6.06 -7.45 -6.65
C LEU A 39 -6.19 -8.24 -7.95
N ARG A 40 -5.09 -8.36 -8.69
CA ARG A 40 -4.95 -9.31 -9.80
C ARG A 40 -4.14 -10.51 -9.34
N ARG A 41 -4.55 -11.72 -9.74
CA ARG A 41 -3.70 -12.92 -9.60
C ARG A 41 -2.50 -12.80 -10.53
N SER A 42 -1.45 -12.15 -10.03
CA SER A 42 -0.30 -11.72 -10.83
C SER A 42 0.96 -12.55 -10.58
N PHE A 43 0.96 -13.38 -9.54
CA PHE A 43 2.10 -14.22 -9.17
C PHE A 43 1.68 -15.69 -9.06
N GLU A 44 2.58 -16.58 -9.48
CA GLU A 44 2.40 -18.03 -9.35
C GLU A 44 2.78 -18.54 -7.95
N ASP A 45 3.80 -17.93 -7.34
CA ASP A 45 4.29 -18.24 -5.98
C ASP A 45 3.77 -17.21 -4.95
N PRO A 46 2.99 -17.64 -3.94
CA PRO A 46 2.54 -16.78 -2.84
C PRO A 46 3.67 -16.03 -2.11
N ALA A 47 4.88 -16.59 -2.03
CA ALA A 47 6.01 -15.93 -1.38
C ALA A 47 6.39 -14.60 -2.08
N THR A 48 6.01 -14.43 -3.35
CA THR A 48 6.22 -13.18 -4.09
C THR A 48 5.42 -12.02 -3.50
N TRP A 49 4.23 -12.29 -2.96
CA TRP A 49 3.45 -11.29 -2.23
C TRP A 49 4.19 -10.82 -0.97
N GLY A 50 4.87 -11.72 -0.27
CA GLY A 50 5.70 -11.36 0.88
C GLY A 50 6.79 -10.34 0.54
N ARG A 51 7.44 -10.51 -0.62
CA ARG A 51 8.45 -9.54 -1.10
C ARG A 51 7.82 -8.19 -1.43
N LEU A 52 6.69 -8.20 -2.15
CA LEU A 52 5.94 -6.98 -2.49
C LEU A 52 5.55 -6.19 -1.24
N LEU A 53 5.07 -6.87 -0.19
CA LEU A 53 4.68 -6.21 1.07
C LEU A 53 5.86 -5.57 1.79
N ILE A 54 7.03 -6.21 1.79
CA ILE A 54 8.26 -5.63 2.35
C ILE A 54 8.71 -4.42 1.55
N ASP A 55 8.65 -4.47 0.22
CA ASP A 55 9.01 -3.34 -0.63
C ASP A 55 8.07 -2.16 -0.43
N LEU A 56 6.76 -2.42 -0.31
CA LEU A 56 5.75 -1.41 0.01
C LEU A 56 6.02 -0.76 1.38
N ALA A 57 6.33 -1.57 2.40
CA ALA A 57 6.66 -1.07 3.74
C ALA A 57 7.89 -0.16 3.73
N ARG A 58 8.92 -0.49 2.94
CA ARG A 58 10.10 0.36 2.75
C ARG A 58 9.77 1.66 2.03
N GLN A 59 8.93 1.61 0.99
CA GLN A 59 8.50 2.81 0.28
C GLN A 59 7.72 3.74 1.21
N ALA A 60 6.79 3.20 2.01
CA ALA A 60 6.07 3.98 3.02
C ALA A 60 7.04 4.63 4.02
N ALA A 61 8.01 3.87 4.56
CA ALA A 61 9.02 4.40 5.47
C ALA A 61 9.83 5.57 4.86
N ARG A 62 10.19 5.47 3.57
CA ARG A 62 10.87 6.55 2.83
C ARG A 62 10.01 7.81 2.70
N VAL A 63 8.70 7.66 2.49
CA VAL A 63 7.77 8.80 2.44
C VAL A 63 7.72 9.48 3.81
N TYR A 64 7.53 8.71 4.89
CA TYR A 64 7.54 9.25 6.25
C TYR A 64 8.83 10.01 6.58
N ALA A 65 9.99 9.48 6.19
CA ALA A 65 11.27 10.12 6.44
C ALA A 65 11.48 11.42 5.66
N ARG A 66 10.73 11.61 4.55
CA ARG A 66 10.78 12.84 3.75
C ARG A 66 9.80 13.89 4.25
N GLU A 67 8.66 13.46 4.79
CA GLU A 67 7.55 14.34 5.15
C GLU A 67 7.51 14.65 6.66
N THR A 68 8.30 13.95 7.46
CA THR A 68 8.34 14.10 8.93
C THR A 68 9.78 14.07 9.44
N GLU A 69 9.96 14.22 10.75
CA GLU A 69 11.27 14.22 11.41
C GLU A 69 11.78 12.81 11.79
N ILE A 70 11.02 11.74 11.52
CA ILE A 70 11.44 10.36 11.84
C ILE A 70 12.38 9.83 10.75
N SER A 71 13.38 9.03 11.12
CA SER A 71 14.26 8.40 10.13
C SER A 71 13.53 7.29 9.36
N GLU A 72 14.02 6.94 8.16
CA GLU A 72 13.50 5.80 7.38
C GLU A 72 13.56 4.51 8.19
N GLU A 73 14.64 4.31 8.96
CA GLU A 73 14.85 3.12 9.78
C GLU A 73 13.84 3.03 10.93
N GLU A 74 13.61 4.16 11.62
CA GLU A 74 12.59 4.27 12.67
C GLU A 74 11.18 4.07 12.12
N ALA A 75 10.85 4.69 10.99
CA ALA A 75 9.56 4.52 10.32
C ALA A 75 9.31 3.06 9.93
N PHE A 76 10.32 2.40 9.34
CA PHE A 76 10.23 1.01 8.93
C PHE A 76 10.08 0.08 10.15
N ALA A 77 10.80 0.33 11.24
CA ALA A 77 10.66 -0.42 12.49
C ALA A 77 9.24 -0.33 13.06
N ARG A 78 8.63 0.87 13.06
CA ARG A 78 7.25 1.07 13.50
C ARG A 78 6.23 0.36 12.61
N ILE A 79 6.39 0.45 11.29
CA ILE A 79 5.53 -0.26 10.33
C ILE A 79 5.59 -1.77 10.57
N ARG A 80 6.80 -2.32 10.75
CA ARG A 80 7.00 -3.74 11.04
C ARG A 80 6.33 -4.15 12.35
N ALA A 81 6.52 -3.37 13.41
CA ALA A 81 5.90 -3.65 14.70
C ALA A 81 4.36 -3.69 14.61
N GLY A 82 3.76 -2.81 13.81
CA GLY A 82 2.32 -2.85 13.51
C GLY A 82 1.87 -4.13 12.81
N MET A 83 2.62 -4.59 11.80
CA MET A 83 2.31 -5.87 11.13
C MET A 83 2.42 -7.08 12.06
N GLU A 84 3.45 -7.09 12.92
CA GLU A 84 3.65 -8.16 13.90
C GLU A 84 2.53 -8.18 14.96
N ALA A 85 1.99 -7.01 15.33
CA ALA A 85 0.87 -6.90 16.25
C ALA A 85 -0.44 -7.47 15.66
N GLU A 86 -0.80 -7.09 14.43
CA GLU A 86 -2.00 -7.60 13.74
C GLU A 86 -1.90 -9.12 13.48
N SER A 87 -0.71 -9.62 13.13
CA SER A 87 -0.50 -11.05 12.90
C SER A 87 -0.70 -11.92 14.15
N LEU A 88 -0.69 -11.33 15.35
CA LEU A 88 -0.91 -12.01 16.62
C LEU A 88 -2.37 -11.96 17.08
N ASP A 89 -3.21 -11.16 16.42
CA ASP A 89 -4.64 -11.04 16.70
C ASP A 89 -5.44 -11.79 15.61
N PRO A 90 -5.80 -13.07 15.84
CA PRO A 90 -6.50 -13.88 14.83
C PRO A 90 -7.94 -13.42 14.54
N GLU A 91 -8.47 -12.42 15.26
CA GLU A 91 -9.83 -11.91 15.11
C GLU A 91 -9.88 -10.56 14.35
N SER A 92 -8.73 -9.95 14.04
CA SER A 92 -8.60 -8.64 13.40
C SER A 92 -8.93 -8.59 11.90
N PHE A 93 -9.03 -9.75 11.22
CA PHE A 93 -9.45 -9.86 9.82
C PHE A 93 -10.89 -10.40 9.70
N ASN A 94 -11.88 -9.65 10.19
CA ASN A 94 -13.30 -9.93 9.91
C ASN A 94 -14.08 -8.64 9.63
#